data_AF-A0A965PJX5-F1
#
_entry.id   AF-A0A965PJX5-F1
#
_cell.length_a   1.000
_cell.length_b   1.000
_cell.length_c   1.000
_cell.angle_alpha   90.00
_cell.angle_beta   90.00
_cell.angle_gamma   90.00
#
_symmetry.space_group_name_H-M   'P 1'
#
loop_
_entity.id
_entity.type
_entity.pdbx_description
1 polymer ?
#
loop_
_entity_poly.entity_id
_entity_poly.type
_entity_poly.pdbx_seq_one_letter_code
_entity_poly.pdbx_strand_id
1 'polypeptide(L)'
;MDARELGATPDEITQYGATLSFWDALRLLQKYSPVVNYARAFIGEIDPYKKGLIVADACEWIAQQTDATLDDELVRHVAAVLKTAEGEALVRFCLLQVGVK
;
A
#
# COMPACT_ATOMS: atom_id res chain seq x y z
N MET A 1 22.84 10.94 1.98
CA MET A 1 21.87 11.48 2.95
C MET A 1 22.00 10.64 4.20
N ASP A 2 22.58 11.24 5.23
CA ASP A 2 22.79 10.61 6.53
C ASP A 2 21.46 10.69 7.32
N ALA A 3 21.07 9.66 8.07
CA ALA A 3 19.80 9.60 8.79
C ALA A 3 19.62 10.75 9.81
N ARG A 4 20.74 11.34 10.23
CA ARG A 4 20.79 12.55 11.07
C ARG A 4 20.24 13.80 10.37
N GLU A 5 20.34 13.89 9.05
CA GLU A 5 19.84 15.02 8.25
C GLU A 5 18.31 15.01 8.13
N LEU A 6 17.66 13.88 8.46
CA LEU A 6 16.21 13.68 8.43
C LEU A 6 15.56 13.78 9.82
N GLY A 7 16.32 14.17 10.86
CA GLY A 7 15.80 14.44 12.21
C GLY A 7 15.69 13.22 13.13
N ALA A 8 16.30 12.09 12.79
CA ALA A 8 16.34 10.92 13.68
C ALA A 8 17.28 11.17 14.87
N THR A 9 16.78 10.93 16.08
CA THR A 9 17.58 11.01 17.32
C THR A 9 18.66 9.91 17.36
N PRO A 10 19.79 10.11 18.07
CA PRO A 10 20.86 9.11 18.16
C PRO A 10 20.38 7.74 18.68
N ASP A 11 19.34 7.74 19.52
CA ASP A 11 18.72 6.52 20.04
C ASP A 11 17.89 5.80 18.98
N GLU A 12 17.15 6.52 18.13
CA GLU A 12 16.42 5.94 16.99
C GLU A 12 17.35 5.35 15.93
N ILE A 13 18.53 5.93 15.72
CA ILE A 13 19.57 5.37 14.83
C ILE A 13 20.15 4.09 15.42
N THR A 14 20.24 3.98 16.74
CA THR A 14 20.75 2.77 17.41
C THR A 14 19.67 1.68 17.49
N GLN A 15 18.41 2.07 17.61
CA GLN A 15 17.25 1.19 17.70
C GLN A 15 16.73 0.71 16.34
N TYR A 16 16.78 1.57 15.31
CA TYR A 16 16.27 1.32 13.95
C TYR A 16 17.35 1.36 12.86
N GLY A 17 18.61 1.67 13.18
CA GLY A 17 19.77 1.57 12.26
C GLY A 17 20.16 0.12 12.04
N ALA A 18 19.18 -0.70 11.72
CA ALA A 18 19.26 -2.13 11.56
C ALA A 18 20.32 -2.45 10.50
N THR A 19 21.44 -3.01 10.94
CA THR A 19 22.07 -4.07 10.16
C THR A 19 21.10 -5.25 10.15
N LEU A 20 20.05 -5.16 9.33
CA LEU A 20 19.18 -6.27 9.00
C LEU A 20 20.10 -7.41 8.56
N SER A 21 20.12 -8.51 9.33
CA SER A 21 20.90 -9.66 8.91
C SER A 21 20.34 -10.13 7.56
N PHE A 22 21.19 -10.69 6.70
CA PHE A 22 20.76 -11.21 5.41
C PHE A 22 19.51 -12.11 5.52
N TRP A 23 19.41 -12.88 6.61
CA TRP A 23 18.28 -13.76 6.89
C TRP A 23 17.01 -13.00 7.31
N ASP A 24 17.15 -11.91 8.05
CA ASP A 24 16.01 -11.07 8.42
C ASP A 24 15.49 -10.31 7.21
N ALA A 25 16.38 -9.86 6.32
CA ALA A 25 15.99 -9.30 5.03
C ALA A 25 15.25 -10.32 4.14
N LEU A 26 15.71 -11.58 4.11
CA LEU A 26 15.03 -12.65 3.37
C LEU A 26 13.64 -12.96 3.95
N ARG A 27 13.50 -12.98 5.27
CA ARG A 27 12.20 -13.14 5.94
C ARG A 27 11.27 -11.97 5.66
N LEU A 28 11.79 -10.74 5.66
CA LEU A 28 11.02 -9.57 5.26
C LEU A 28 10.55 -9.70 3.81
N LEU A 29 11.43 -10.08 2.89
CA LEU A 29 11.07 -10.29 1.49
C LEU A 29 9.95 -11.35 1.33
N GLN A 30 10.03 -12.45 2.10
CA GLN A 30 8.98 -13.46 2.13
C GLN A 30 7.66 -12.91 2.69
N LYS A 31 7.71 -12.16 3.81
CA LYS A 31 6.54 -11.54 4.41
C LYS A 31 5.84 -10.58 3.44
N TYR A 32 6.60 -9.80 2.68
CA TYR A 32 6.07 -8.81 1.73
C TYR A 32 5.94 -9.35 0.29
N SER A 33 6.08 -10.66 0.07
CA SER A 33 5.85 -11.26 -1.25
C SER A 33 4.46 -10.98 -1.83
N PRO A 34 3.37 -10.84 -1.04
CA PRO A 34 2.07 -10.46 -1.58
C PRO A 34 2.07 -9.10 -2.29
N VAL A 35 2.85 -8.13 -1.81
CA VAL A 35 2.99 -6.80 -2.45
C VAL A 35 3.52 -6.92 -3.87
N VAL A 36 4.49 -7.81 -4.09
CA VAL A 36 5.04 -8.08 -5.42
C VAL A 36 3.97 -8.66 -6.35
N ASN A 37 3.06 -9.50 -5.83
CA ASN A 37 1.95 -10.02 -6.62
C ASN A 37 0.92 -8.94 -6.97
N TYR A 38 0.59 -8.04 -6.04
CA TYR A 38 -0.28 -6.88 -6.33
C TYR A 38 0.36 -5.96 -7.39
N ALA A 39 1.67 -5.70 -7.31
CA ALA A 39 2.39 -4.92 -8.32
C ALA A 39 2.35 -5.57 -9.71
N ARG A 40 2.55 -6.90 -9.78
CA ARG A 40 2.43 -7.67 -11.03
C ARG A 40 1.02 -7.59 -11.60
N ALA A 41 -0.01 -7.74 -10.76
CA ALA A 41 -1.40 -7.62 -11.19
C ALA A 41 -1.72 -6.21 -11.70
N PHE A 42 -1.24 -5.17 -11.02
CA PHE A 42 -1.45 -3.77 -11.41
C PHE A 42 -0.83 -3.43 -12.78
N ILE A 43 0.37 -3.94 -13.06
CA ILE A 43 1.05 -3.75 -14.35
C ILE A 43 0.32 -4.50 -15.46
N GLY A 44 -0.17 -5.72 -15.17
CA GLY A 44 -0.86 -6.58 -16.14
C GLY A 44 -2.31 -6.17 -16.45
N GLU A 45 -2.94 -5.39 -15.58
CA GLU A 45 -4.30 -4.91 -15.79
C GLU A 45 -4.31 -3.69 -16.75
N ILE A 46 -5.35 -3.59 -17.58
CA ILE A 46 -5.52 -2.49 -18.54
C ILE A 46 -6.65 -1.57 -18.06
N ASP A 47 -7.73 -2.13 -17.48
CA ASP A 47 -8.87 -1.35 -17.00
C ASP A 47 -8.48 -0.50 -15.77
N PRO A 48 -8.54 0.84 -15.86
CA PRO A 48 -8.23 1.73 -14.76
C PRO A 48 -9.04 1.48 -13.48
N TYR A 49 -10.29 1.04 -13.60
CA TYR A 49 -11.10 0.74 -12.44
C TYR A 49 -10.59 -0.52 -11.72
N LYS A 50 -10.28 -1.58 -12.47
CA LYS A 50 -9.71 -2.81 -11.92
C LYS A 50 -8.32 -2.58 -11.30
N LYS A 51 -7.52 -1.67 -11.88
CA LYS A 51 -6.29 -1.19 -11.23
C LYS A 51 -6.55 -0.57 -9.88
N GLY A 52 -7.61 0.25 -9.76
CA GLY A 52 -8.04 0.82 -8.49
C GLY A 52 -8.39 -0.24 -7.45
N LEU A 53 -9.09 -1.31 -7.85
CA LEU A 53 -9.41 -2.44 -6.97
C LEU A 53 -8.15 -3.17 -6.48
N ILE A 54 -7.18 -3.41 -7.36
CA ILE A 54 -5.90 -4.05 -7.00
C ILE A 54 -5.14 -3.20 -5.97
N VAL A 55 -5.14 -1.87 -6.14
CA VAL A 55 -4.52 -0.94 -5.19
C VAL A 55 -5.29 -0.93 -3.85
N ALA A 56 -6.62 -0.95 -3.88
CA ALA A 56 -7.43 -1.01 -2.66
C ALA A 56 -7.16 -2.30 -1.86
N ASP A 57 -7.11 -3.45 -2.53
CA ASP A 57 -6.78 -4.74 -1.89
C ASP A 57 -5.34 -4.76 -1.36
N ALA A 58 -4.39 -4.14 -2.06
CA ALA A 58 -3.01 -4.00 -1.59
C ALA A 58 -2.93 -3.12 -0.34
N CYS A 59 -3.67 -2.01 -0.29
CA CYS A 59 -3.77 -1.15 0.89
C CYS A 59 -4.38 -1.88 2.07
N GLU A 60 -5.44 -2.67 1.85
CA GLU A 60 -6.06 -3.49 2.90
C GLU A 60 -5.07 -4.50 3.47
N TRP A 61 -4.29 -5.17 2.61
CA TRP A 61 -3.27 -6.11 3.08
C TRP A 61 -2.15 -5.40 3.86
N ILE A 62 -1.72 -4.21 3.45
CA ILE A 62 -0.69 -3.42 4.14
C ILE A 62 -1.19 -2.97 5.52
N ALA A 63 -2.43 -2.50 5.61
CA ALA A 63 -3.04 -2.07 6.87
C ALA A 63 -3.02 -3.22 7.90
N GLN A 64 -3.29 -4.46 7.47
CA GLN A 64 -3.27 -5.66 8.33
C GLN A 64 -1.87 -6.00 8.88
N GLN A 65 -0.81 -5.42 8.31
CA GLN A 65 0.56 -5.59 8.82
C GLN A 65 0.93 -4.58 9.91
N THR A 66 0.04 -3.63 10.23
CA THR A 66 0.24 -2.61 11.26
C THR A 66 -0.65 -2.88 12.47
N ASP A 67 -0.17 -2.55 13.68
CA ASP A 67 -0.94 -2.72 14.93
C ASP A 67 -2.05 -1.64 15.10
N ALA A 68 -2.23 -0.75 14.13
CA ALA A 68 -3.22 0.32 14.15
C ALA A 68 -4.60 -0.20 13.72
N THR A 69 -5.35 -0.74 14.68
CA THR A 69 -6.68 -1.33 14.45
C THR A 69 -7.66 -0.38 13.75
N LEU A 70 -7.51 0.93 13.99
CA LEU A 70 -8.37 1.96 13.41
C LEU A 70 -8.10 2.21 11.91
N ASP A 71 -6.83 2.14 11.49
CA ASP A 71 -6.47 2.23 10.06
C ASP A 71 -6.95 1.00 9.30
N ASP A 72 -6.89 -0.16 9.95
CA ASP A 72 -7.29 -1.45 9.38
C ASP A 72 -8.81 -1.53 9.11
N GLU A 73 -9.63 -1.02 10.04
CA GLU A 73 -11.08 -0.90 9.85
C GLU A 73 -11.44 0.16 8.81
N LEU A 74 -10.75 1.31 8.81
CA LEU A 74 -11.00 2.39 7.85
C LEU A 74 -10.74 1.92 6.41
N VAL A 75 -9.59 1.28 6.16
CA VAL A 75 -9.23 0.80 4.82
C VAL A 75 -10.21 -0.27 4.35
N ARG A 76 -10.66 -1.17 5.24
CA ARG A 76 -11.68 -2.18 4.91
C ARG A 76 -13.00 -1.54 4.49
N HIS A 77 -13.47 -0.51 5.21
CA HIS A 77 -14.69 0.21 4.84
C HIS A 77 -14.53 0.97 3.51
N VAL A 78 -13.38 1.61 3.27
CA VAL A 78 -13.09 2.29 2.01
C VAL A 78 -13.07 1.29 0.84
N ALA A 79 -12.38 0.16 1.00
CA ALA A 79 -12.35 -0.89 0.00
C ALA A 79 -13.75 -1.47 -0.28
N ALA A 80 -14.57 -1.65 0.76
CA ALA A 80 -15.96 -2.11 0.61
C ALA A 80 -16.81 -1.13 -0.20
N VAL A 81 -16.68 0.18 0.03
CA VAL A 81 -17.38 1.22 -0.74
C VAL A 81 -16.90 1.25 -2.19
N LEU A 82 -15.59 1.12 -2.43
CA LEU A 82 -15.02 1.11 -3.79
C LEU A 82 -15.47 -0.10 -4.62
N LYS A 83 -15.87 -1.19 -3.97
CA LYS A 83 -16.37 -2.42 -4.62
C LYS A 83 -17.86 -2.36 -5.00
N THR A 84 -18.60 -1.29 -4.64
CA THR A 84 -20.00 -1.13 -5.05
C THR A 84 -20.12 -0.53 -6.46
N ALA A 85 -21.30 -0.65 -7.08
CA ALA A 85 -21.57 -0.08 -8.40
C ALA A 85 -21.45 1.45 -8.41
N GLU A 86 -21.85 2.10 -7.32
CA GLU A 86 -21.75 3.54 -7.11
C GLU A 86 -20.28 3.97 -6.89
N GLY A 87 -19.52 3.19 -6.14
CA GLY A 87 -18.07 3.40 -5.97
C GLY A 87 -17.32 3.28 -7.28
N GLU A 88 -17.65 2.27 -8.10
CA GLU A 88 -17.14 2.14 -9.46
C GLU A 88 -17.48 3.35 -10.33
N ALA A 89 -18.75 3.77 -10.33
CA ALA A 89 -19.22 4.93 -11.09
C ALA A 89 -18.49 6.22 -10.70
N LEU A 90 -18.22 6.42 -9.40
CA LEU A 90 -17.46 7.55 -8.88
C LEU A 90 -16.00 7.52 -9.37
N VAL A 91 -15.33 6.37 -9.27
CA VAL A 91 -13.94 6.22 -9.75
C VAL A 91 -13.86 6.47 -11.26
N ARG A 92 -14.79 5.89 -12.03
CA ARG A 92 -14.88 6.11 -13.48
C ARG A 92 -15.13 7.58 -13.82
N PHE A 93 -16.01 8.27 -13.09
CA PHE A 93 -16.24 9.70 -13.25
C PHE A 93 -14.96 10.52 -12.99
N CYS A 94 -14.26 10.26 -11.88
CA CYS A 94 -13.01 10.96 -11.56
C CYS A 94 -11.94 10.74 -12.63
N LEU A 95 -11.77 9.51 -13.12
CA LEU A 95 -10.82 9.18 -14.17
C LEU A 95 -11.14 9.87 -15.50
N LEU A 96 -12.44 10.01 -15.83
CA LEU A 96 -12.86 10.75 -17.02
C LEU A 96 -12.47 12.23 -16.93
N GLN A 97 -12.52 12.86 -15.75
CA GLN A 97 -12.10 14.26 -15.58
C GLN A 97 -10.59 14.47 -15.76
N VAL A 98 -9.76 13.47 -15.44
CA VAL A 98 -8.28 13.57 -15.57
C VAL A 98 -7.83 13.60 -17.05
N GLY A 99 -8.69 13.15 -17.97
CA GLY A 99 -8.44 13.20 -19.42
C GLY A 99 -9.09 14.38 -20.16
N VAL A 100 -9.91 15.20 -19.50
CA VAL A 100 -10.53 16.38 -20.11
C VAL A 100 -9.57 17.57 -19.95
N LYS A 101 -8.83 17.86 -21.02
CA LYS A 101 -8.24 19.18 -21.27
C LYS A 101 -9.05 19.89 -22.34
#